data_AF-A0A9E1MFI0-F1
#
_entry.id   AF-A0A9E1MFI0-F1
#
_cell.length_a   1.000
_cell.length_b   1.000
_cell.length_c   1.000
_cell.angle_alpha   90.00
_cell.angle_beta   90.00
_cell.angle_gamma   90.00
#
_symmetry.space_group_name_H-M   'P 1'
#
loop_
_entity.id
_entity.type
_entity.pdbx_description
1 polymer ?
#
loop_
_entity_poly.entity_id
_entity_poly.type
_entity_poly.pdbx_seq_one_letter_code
_entity_poly.pdbx_strand_id
1 'polypeptide(L)'
;MNPDTNRISTFSIQNTEKPTNQDLAVIFTPTQYASKYEYIVTKDNQVGTPVVVTGAKPSTIYLLESGNYQITVNSYDARGALLETKKSGIYQIDKDKPRINVGEKSIVMEKGSTLKPLEGIRVTDLQDGDLLSKVKTNFDELDFETLGVKKLTYTVTDSAGNTASESITIRVVESTSNQLQLTQIGIIVVLFSVIFLIVQYRKVLALEKRIGKYALEPLVDNSKSLFDKLLDKYFLVVKRFANTLKKSVFVTNYARKYDKYAGTVNKRYKEGMHFISSKLLISFFFVLVAVFAKTLQYQVLTFYELMVPLLFGFMMPDILYIYQYKRYRNQIENDLLQAIIIMNNAFKSGRSITQAIHLVTEELTGPICEEFKKMSLEISFGLSIDMVFKRFSERIQLEEVTYLTASLSILNKTGGNIIKVFASIEESLFSKKKLKLEMSSLTGSSRLIVYALIAVPILFIAFVSLINPTYFLPFFQSPIGVVLMVFMILLYLIYIYFVRKIMKVRM
;
A
#
# COMPACT_ATOMS: atom_id res chain seq x y z
N MET A 1 -90.94 28.06 4.66
CA MET A 1 -90.71 27.10 3.56
C MET A 1 -90.30 27.91 2.34
N ASN A 2 -89.00 27.91 2.03
CA ASN A 2 -88.38 28.73 0.98
C ASN A 2 -88.61 28.05 -0.39
N PRO A 3 -89.21 28.70 -1.41
CA PRO A 3 -89.56 28.05 -2.67
C PRO A 3 -88.41 27.93 -3.70
N ASP A 4 -87.18 28.33 -3.35
CA ASP A 4 -86.05 28.37 -4.30
C ASP A 4 -85.21 27.08 -4.43
N THR A 5 -85.54 25.99 -3.72
CA THR A 5 -84.68 24.79 -3.69
C THR A 5 -84.80 23.88 -4.92
N ASN A 6 -85.75 24.08 -5.83
CA ASN A 6 -86.00 23.15 -6.94
C ASN A 6 -85.51 23.63 -8.32
N ARG A 7 -84.56 24.58 -8.34
CA ARG A 7 -84.04 25.18 -9.58
C ARG A 7 -82.61 24.81 -9.92
N ILE A 8 -81.94 23.95 -9.16
CA ILE A 8 -80.51 23.69 -9.34
C ILE A 8 -80.31 22.20 -9.62
N SER A 9 -79.72 21.88 -10.77
CA SER A 9 -79.29 20.52 -11.06
C SER A 9 -78.21 20.05 -10.10
N THR A 10 -78.13 18.77 -9.80
CA THR A 10 -77.14 18.24 -8.84
C THR A 10 -76.42 17.01 -9.37
N PHE A 11 -75.13 16.94 -9.06
CA PHE A 11 -74.34 15.71 -9.19
C PHE A 11 -74.39 14.97 -7.87
N SER A 12 -74.46 13.63 -7.90
CA SER A 12 -74.44 12.76 -6.71
C SER A 12 -73.17 12.94 -5.86
N ILE A 13 -72.04 13.24 -6.49
CA ILE A 13 -70.76 13.53 -5.86
C ILE A 13 -70.17 14.72 -6.60
N GLN A 14 -69.70 15.77 -5.92
CA GLN A 14 -69.14 16.94 -6.61
C GLN A 14 -67.65 16.78 -6.92
N ASN A 15 -66.88 16.09 -6.08
CA ASN A 15 -65.43 15.91 -6.23
C ASN A 15 -64.97 14.67 -5.45
N THR A 16 -63.86 14.02 -5.84
CA THR A 16 -63.19 13.03 -4.99
C THR A 16 -61.98 13.69 -4.31
N GLU A 17 -62.03 13.87 -2.99
CA GLU A 17 -60.90 14.47 -2.24
C GLU A 17 -59.64 13.59 -2.25
N LYS A 18 -59.79 12.28 -2.48
CA LYS A 18 -58.71 11.31 -2.64
C LYS A 18 -58.94 10.48 -3.90
N PRO A 19 -57.88 10.07 -4.62
CA PRO A 19 -57.99 9.13 -5.71
C PRO A 19 -58.67 7.83 -5.27
N THR A 20 -59.41 7.21 -6.17
CA THR A 20 -60.02 5.89 -5.94
C THR A 20 -59.57 4.91 -7.02
N ASN A 21 -59.36 3.66 -6.62
CA ASN A 21 -59.09 2.57 -7.54
C ASN A 21 -60.35 1.81 -7.99
N GLN A 22 -61.54 2.29 -7.60
CA GLN A 22 -62.82 1.69 -7.97
C GLN A 22 -63.47 2.40 -9.14
N ASP A 23 -64.37 1.69 -9.84
CA ASP A 23 -65.24 2.31 -10.85
C ASP A 23 -66.14 3.34 -10.19
N LEU A 24 -66.25 4.53 -10.81
CA LEU A 24 -67.12 5.58 -10.30
C LEU A 24 -68.33 5.77 -11.21
N ALA A 25 -69.51 5.77 -10.60
CA ALA A 25 -70.77 6.08 -11.26
C ALA A 25 -71.29 7.43 -10.72
N VAL A 26 -71.28 8.45 -11.57
CA VAL A 26 -71.77 9.80 -11.22
C VAL A 26 -73.16 9.99 -11.81
N ILE A 27 -74.13 10.33 -10.98
CA ILE A 27 -75.50 10.57 -11.43
C ILE A 27 -75.72 12.07 -11.51
N PHE A 28 -76.15 12.55 -12.68
CA PHE A 28 -76.62 13.91 -12.86
C PHE A 28 -78.14 13.95 -12.86
N THR A 29 -78.71 14.81 -12.01
CA THR A 29 -80.15 15.04 -11.94
C THR A 29 -80.47 16.41 -12.52
N PRO A 30 -81.12 16.48 -13.70
CA PRO A 30 -81.52 17.76 -14.30
C PRO A 30 -82.65 18.41 -13.52
N THR A 31 -82.81 19.72 -13.68
CA THR A 31 -83.96 20.43 -13.10
C THR A 31 -85.25 20.03 -13.82
N GLN A 32 -86.40 20.15 -13.13
CA GLN A 32 -87.72 19.85 -13.69
C GLN A 32 -88.11 20.69 -14.92
N TYR A 33 -87.34 21.74 -15.21
CA TYR A 33 -87.57 22.67 -16.34
C TYR A 33 -86.76 22.32 -17.59
N ALA A 34 -85.78 21.41 -17.48
CA ALA A 34 -84.96 21.00 -18.62
C ALA A 34 -85.72 20.00 -19.50
N SER A 35 -85.84 20.28 -20.80
CA SER A 35 -86.45 19.35 -21.76
C SER A 35 -85.44 18.30 -22.25
N LYS A 36 -84.18 18.70 -22.34
CA LYS A 36 -83.02 17.89 -22.71
C LYS A 36 -81.76 18.48 -22.07
N TYR A 37 -80.73 17.68 -21.94
CA TYR A 37 -79.40 18.16 -21.58
C TYR A 37 -78.35 17.36 -22.34
N GLU A 38 -77.17 17.96 -22.52
CA GLU A 38 -75.99 17.25 -22.99
C GLU A 38 -74.93 17.27 -21.91
N TYR A 39 -74.18 16.19 -21.79
CA TYR A 39 -73.02 16.15 -20.92
C TYR A 39 -71.76 15.80 -21.71
N ILE A 40 -70.67 16.43 -21.30
CA ILE A 40 -69.35 16.28 -21.88
C ILE A 40 -68.44 15.82 -20.75
N VAL A 41 -67.81 14.67 -20.94
CA VAL A 41 -66.79 14.17 -20.02
C VAL A 41 -65.43 14.59 -20.56
N THR A 42 -64.74 15.45 -19.81
CA THR A 42 -63.36 15.81 -20.07
C THR A 42 -62.45 14.89 -19.27
N LYS A 43 -61.63 14.09 -19.93
CA LYS A 43 -60.62 13.21 -19.31
C LYS A 43 -59.23 13.79 -19.58
N ASP A 44 -58.44 14.07 -18.54
CA ASP A 44 -57.06 14.56 -18.66
C ASP A 44 -56.92 15.74 -19.64
N ASN A 45 -57.83 16.72 -19.51
CA ASN A 45 -57.96 17.90 -20.38
C ASN A 45 -58.35 17.63 -21.84
N GLN A 46 -58.63 16.38 -22.23
CA GLN A 46 -59.21 16.04 -23.52
C GLN A 46 -60.73 16.02 -23.41
N VAL A 47 -61.37 16.89 -24.20
CA VAL A 47 -62.83 17.05 -24.21
C VAL A 47 -63.44 15.90 -25.00
N GLY A 48 -64.27 15.09 -24.33
CA GLY A 48 -64.99 13.99 -24.98
C GLY A 48 -66.13 14.47 -25.88
N THR A 49 -66.77 13.54 -26.56
CA THR A 49 -67.95 13.84 -27.39
C THR A 49 -69.18 14.13 -26.53
N PRO A 50 -69.98 15.17 -26.84
CA PRO A 50 -71.22 15.45 -26.11
C PRO A 50 -72.22 14.30 -26.25
N VAL A 51 -72.78 13.86 -25.13
CA VAL A 51 -73.84 12.86 -25.09
C VAL A 51 -75.15 13.55 -24.72
N VAL A 52 -76.15 13.47 -25.60
CA VAL A 52 -77.45 14.12 -25.42
C VAL A 52 -78.43 13.16 -24.75
N VAL A 53 -79.04 13.60 -23.65
CA VAL A 53 -80.11 12.88 -22.94
C VAL A 53 -81.41 13.66 -23.11
N THR A 54 -82.41 13.02 -23.71
CA THR A 54 -83.73 13.61 -23.95
C THR A 54 -84.71 13.27 -22.83
N GLY A 55 -85.42 14.28 -22.34
CA GLY A 55 -86.32 14.19 -21.18
C GLY A 55 -85.60 14.53 -19.88
N ALA A 56 -86.33 15.12 -18.93
CA ALA A 56 -85.85 15.52 -17.60
C ALA A 56 -85.56 14.31 -16.67
N LYS A 57 -84.85 13.29 -17.16
CA LYS A 57 -84.55 12.06 -16.43
C LYS A 57 -83.09 12.08 -15.96
N PRO A 58 -82.79 11.57 -14.76
CA PRO A 58 -81.41 11.38 -14.34
C PRO A 58 -80.67 10.40 -15.26
N SER A 59 -79.38 10.66 -15.49
CA SER A 59 -78.49 9.75 -16.22
C SER A 59 -77.25 9.43 -15.39
N THR A 60 -76.75 8.21 -15.53
CA THR A 60 -75.54 7.72 -14.87
C THR A 60 -74.38 7.78 -15.84
N ILE A 61 -73.30 8.43 -15.42
CA ILE A 61 -72.05 8.59 -16.16
C ILE A 61 -71.02 7.66 -15.51
N TYR A 62 -70.54 6.68 -16.27
CA TYR A 62 -69.55 5.71 -15.81
C TYR A 62 -68.14 6.19 -16.13
N LEU A 63 -67.28 6.22 -15.12
CA LEU A 63 -65.87 6.55 -15.22
C LEU A 63 -65.08 5.28 -14.85
N LEU A 64 -64.53 4.62 -15.88
CA LEU A 64 -64.03 3.23 -15.76
C LEU A 64 -62.52 3.10 -15.93
N GLU A 65 -61.82 4.13 -16.41
CA GLU A 65 -60.38 4.10 -16.66
C GLU A 65 -59.65 5.06 -15.72
N SER A 66 -58.35 4.83 -15.46
CA SER A 66 -57.50 5.79 -14.75
C SER A 66 -57.50 7.14 -15.47
N GLY A 67 -57.56 8.23 -14.71
CA GLY A 67 -57.50 9.60 -15.21
C GLY A 67 -58.27 10.60 -14.34
N ASN A 68 -58.08 11.87 -14.65
CA ASN A 68 -58.79 12.98 -14.02
C ASN A 68 -59.99 13.38 -14.89
N TYR A 69 -61.19 13.23 -14.34
CA TYR A 69 -62.43 13.49 -15.05
C TYR A 69 -63.13 14.75 -14.53
N GLN A 70 -63.57 15.60 -15.45
CA GLN A 70 -64.49 16.69 -15.17
C GLN A 70 -65.69 16.60 -16.12
N ILE A 71 -66.89 16.64 -15.56
CA ILE A 71 -68.13 16.52 -16.29
C ILE A 71 -68.73 17.91 -16.43
N THR A 72 -68.98 18.36 -17.66
CA THR A 72 -69.71 19.60 -17.94
C THR A 72 -71.07 19.24 -18.52
N VAL A 73 -72.14 19.76 -17.94
CA VAL A 73 -73.51 19.54 -18.39
C VAL A 73 -74.13 20.85 -18.83
N ASN A 74 -74.70 20.90 -20.03
CA ASN A 74 -75.49 22.01 -20.55
C ASN A 74 -76.96 21.57 -20.63
N SER A 75 -77.84 22.24 -19.89
CA SER A 75 -79.28 21.95 -19.86
C SER A 75 -80.06 22.92 -20.75
N TYR A 76 -81.09 22.46 -21.45
CA TYR A 76 -81.89 23.29 -22.38
C TYR A 76 -83.39 23.21 -22.10
N ASP A 77 -84.11 24.29 -22.41
CA ASP A 77 -85.58 24.36 -22.31
C ASP A 77 -86.30 23.68 -23.49
N ALA A 78 -87.63 23.65 -23.48
CA ALA A 78 -88.44 23.04 -24.55
C ALA A 78 -88.33 23.75 -25.91
N ARG A 79 -87.79 24.97 -25.96
CA ARG A 79 -87.56 25.77 -27.19
C ARG A 79 -86.11 25.70 -27.67
N GLY A 80 -85.24 25.00 -26.94
CA GLY A 80 -83.82 24.84 -27.25
C GLY A 80 -82.92 25.95 -26.70
N ALA A 81 -83.42 26.85 -25.85
CA ALA A 81 -82.59 27.84 -25.17
C ALA A 81 -81.81 27.21 -24.01
N LEU A 82 -80.53 27.58 -23.85
CA LEU A 82 -79.67 27.11 -22.77
C LEU A 82 -80.19 27.65 -21.42
N LEU A 83 -80.50 26.76 -20.49
CA LEU A 83 -80.95 27.06 -19.14
C LEU A 83 -79.79 27.28 -18.18
N GLU A 84 -78.85 26.33 -18.15
CA GLU A 84 -77.70 26.36 -17.24
C GLU A 84 -76.56 25.50 -17.78
N THR A 85 -75.33 25.91 -17.46
CA THR A 85 -74.13 25.09 -17.62
C THR A 85 -73.57 24.79 -16.24
N LYS A 86 -73.42 23.50 -15.91
CA LYS A 86 -72.88 23.07 -14.63
C LYS A 86 -71.66 22.19 -14.83
N LYS A 87 -70.60 22.47 -14.09
CA LYS A 87 -69.38 21.66 -14.07
C LYS A 87 -69.31 20.89 -12.75
N SER A 88 -68.91 19.63 -12.80
CA SER A 88 -68.46 18.90 -11.62
C SER A 88 -67.09 19.42 -11.16
N GLY A 89 -66.69 19.02 -9.96
CA GLY A 89 -65.28 18.95 -9.57
C GLY A 89 -64.54 17.84 -10.33
N ILE A 90 -63.35 17.48 -9.85
CA ILE A 90 -62.43 16.58 -10.52
C ILE A 90 -62.52 15.18 -9.87
N TYR A 91 -63.05 14.21 -10.59
CA TYR A 91 -62.99 12.82 -10.14
C TYR A 91 -61.63 12.23 -10.52
N GLN A 92 -60.89 11.75 -9.53
CA GLN A 92 -59.56 11.18 -9.70
C GLN A 92 -59.67 9.66 -9.57
N ILE A 93 -59.48 8.95 -10.68
CA ILE A 93 -59.48 7.49 -10.70
C ILE A 93 -58.06 7.04 -11.00
N ASP A 94 -57.52 6.18 -10.15
CA ASP A 94 -56.18 5.62 -10.30
C ASP A 94 -56.21 4.11 -10.01
N LYS A 95 -56.09 3.33 -11.09
CA LYS A 95 -56.08 1.87 -11.05
C LYS A 95 -54.69 1.28 -11.29
N ASP A 96 -53.71 2.13 -11.52
CA ASP A 96 -52.36 1.69 -11.84
C ASP A 96 -51.68 1.23 -10.55
N LYS A 97 -51.03 0.06 -10.61
CA LYS A 97 -50.32 -0.47 -9.43
C LYS A 97 -48.92 0.13 -9.37
N PRO A 98 -48.42 0.45 -8.16
CA PRO A 98 -47.07 0.93 -7.99
C PRO A 98 -46.05 -0.12 -8.44
N ARG A 99 -44.96 0.32 -9.07
CA ARG A 99 -43.88 -0.56 -9.58
C ARG A 99 -42.68 -0.53 -8.64
N ILE A 100 -42.32 -1.70 -8.11
CA ILE A 100 -41.13 -1.88 -7.28
C ILE A 100 -40.01 -2.44 -8.15
N ASN A 101 -38.92 -1.70 -8.32
CA ASN A 101 -37.72 -2.17 -8.98
C ASN A 101 -36.64 -2.45 -7.94
N VAL A 102 -36.32 -3.73 -7.77
CA VAL A 102 -35.25 -4.19 -6.89
C VAL A 102 -34.09 -4.66 -7.75
N GLY A 103 -32.98 -3.93 -7.72
CA GLY A 103 -31.84 -4.16 -8.61
C GLY A 103 -31.29 -5.58 -8.52
N GLU A 104 -31.00 -6.05 -7.31
CA GLU A 104 -30.53 -7.41 -7.05
C GLU A 104 -31.58 -8.22 -6.27
N LYS A 105 -32.00 -9.36 -6.83
CA LYS A 105 -33.00 -10.25 -6.19
C LYS A 105 -32.40 -11.20 -5.14
N SER A 106 -31.08 -11.27 -5.04
CA SER A 106 -30.37 -12.13 -4.10
C SER A 106 -29.14 -11.42 -3.54
N ILE A 107 -29.08 -11.27 -2.22
CA ILE A 107 -27.97 -10.64 -1.49
C ILE A 107 -27.33 -11.69 -0.58
N VAL A 108 -26.00 -11.70 -0.52
CA VAL A 108 -25.26 -12.52 0.46
C VAL A 108 -24.72 -11.57 1.53
N MET A 109 -24.98 -11.87 2.80
CA MET A 109 -24.52 -11.07 3.93
C MET A 109 -23.83 -11.94 4.97
N GLU A 110 -22.83 -11.36 5.63
CA GLU A 110 -22.17 -12.00 6.78
C GLU A 110 -22.99 -11.80 8.05
N LYS A 111 -22.97 -12.81 8.92
CA LYS A 111 -23.56 -12.74 10.26
C LYS A 111 -23.05 -11.51 11.03
N GLY A 112 -23.97 -10.69 11.55
CA GLY A 112 -23.66 -9.49 12.34
C GLY A 112 -23.42 -8.21 11.53
N SER A 113 -23.56 -8.24 10.20
CA SER A 113 -23.49 -7.04 9.37
C SER A 113 -24.78 -6.21 9.39
N THR A 114 -24.66 -4.88 9.32
CA THR A 114 -25.80 -3.95 9.26
C THR A 114 -26.33 -3.83 7.83
N LEU A 115 -27.54 -4.33 7.56
CA LEU A 115 -28.21 -4.14 6.26
C LEU A 115 -29.13 -2.91 6.32
N LYS A 116 -29.06 -2.04 5.30
CA LYS A 116 -30.05 -0.98 5.09
C LYS A 116 -31.12 -1.50 4.11
N PRO A 117 -32.35 -1.78 4.57
CA PRO A 117 -33.33 -2.52 3.77
C PRO A 117 -33.82 -1.77 2.53
N LEU A 118 -33.71 -0.43 2.48
CA LEU A 118 -34.22 0.41 1.39
C LEU A 118 -33.13 0.89 0.41
N GLU A 119 -31.88 0.51 0.61
CA GLU A 119 -30.77 0.96 -0.22
C GLU A 119 -30.84 0.34 -1.63
N GLY A 120 -30.83 1.18 -2.68
CA GLY A 120 -30.87 0.72 -4.08
C GLY A 120 -32.26 0.36 -4.62
N ILE A 121 -33.33 0.55 -3.86
CA ILE A 121 -34.70 0.28 -4.29
C ILE A 121 -35.30 1.54 -4.92
N ARG A 122 -36.04 1.34 -6.02
CA ARG A 122 -36.84 2.40 -6.64
C ARG A 122 -38.29 1.98 -6.68
N VAL A 123 -39.18 2.81 -6.16
CA VAL A 123 -40.61 2.56 -6.17
C VAL A 123 -41.30 3.73 -6.84
N THR A 124 -41.88 3.48 -8.00
CA THR A 124 -42.50 4.52 -8.82
C THR A 124 -43.91 4.13 -9.20
N ASP A 125 -44.80 5.10 -9.13
CA ASP A 125 -46.17 5.00 -9.59
C ASP A 125 -46.45 6.04 -10.69
N LEU A 126 -47.39 5.75 -11.60
CA LEU A 126 -47.68 6.59 -12.75
C LEU A 126 -48.37 7.91 -12.35
N GLN A 127 -49.18 7.89 -11.29
CA GLN A 127 -49.98 9.02 -10.83
C GLN A 127 -49.37 9.67 -9.57
N ASP A 128 -48.81 8.88 -8.65
CA ASP A 128 -48.22 9.37 -7.39
C ASP A 128 -46.71 9.69 -7.44
N GLY A 129 -45.98 9.25 -8.48
CA GLY A 129 -44.54 9.47 -8.60
C GLY A 129 -43.70 8.57 -7.69
N ASP A 130 -42.74 9.12 -6.94
CA ASP A 130 -41.85 8.35 -6.06
C ASP A 130 -42.53 8.00 -4.73
N LEU A 131 -42.64 6.69 -4.45
CA LEU A 131 -43.30 6.15 -3.26
C LEU A 131 -42.33 5.48 -2.27
N LEU A 132 -41.02 5.69 -2.40
CA LEU A 132 -40.02 5.02 -1.57
C LEU A 132 -40.24 5.22 -0.06
N SER A 133 -40.72 6.39 0.36
CA SER A 133 -41.00 6.71 1.78
C SER A 133 -42.21 5.96 2.36
N LYS A 134 -43.08 5.40 1.51
CA LYS A 134 -44.28 4.65 1.93
C LYS A 134 -44.05 3.13 1.95
N VAL A 135 -42.85 2.67 1.62
CA VAL A 135 -42.52 1.24 1.59
C VAL A 135 -42.47 0.66 3.00
N LYS A 136 -43.21 -0.43 3.21
CA LYS A 136 -43.16 -1.26 4.42
C LYS A 136 -42.39 -2.54 4.12
N THR A 137 -41.67 -3.03 5.12
CA THR A 137 -40.88 -4.26 5.00
C THR A 137 -41.11 -5.16 6.20
N ASN A 138 -40.90 -6.47 6.04
CA ASN A 138 -40.85 -7.43 7.15
C ASN A 138 -39.42 -7.55 7.73
N PHE A 139 -38.55 -6.55 7.54
CA PHE A 139 -37.15 -6.62 7.93
C PHE A 139 -36.96 -6.88 9.43
N ASP A 140 -37.76 -6.23 10.27
CA ASP A 140 -37.68 -6.36 11.73
C ASP A 140 -38.12 -7.74 12.24
N GLU A 141 -38.82 -8.52 11.42
CA GLU A 141 -39.27 -9.89 11.72
C GLU A 141 -38.23 -10.94 11.32
N LEU A 142 -37.19 -10.57 10.57
CA LEU A 142 -36.17 -11.48 10.07
C LEU A 142 -35.04 -11.65 11.08
N ASP A 143 -34.80 -12.89 11.48
CA ASP A 143 -33.64 -13.26 12.28
C ASP A 143 -32.40 -13.45 11.39
N PHE A 144 -31.40 -12.58 11.56
CA PHE A 144 -30.10 -12.63 10.88
C PHE A 144 -28.98 -13.25 11.72
N GLU A 145 -29.28 -13.75 12.93
CA GLU A 145 -28.32 -14.46 13.79
C GLU A 145 -28.17 -15.95 13.41
N THR A 146 -29.18 -16.50 12.74
CA THR A 146 -29.18 -17.87 12.23
C THR A 146 -28.77 -17.95 10.76
N LEU A 147 -27.87 -18.88 10.46
CA LEU A 147 -27.42 -19.16 9.08
C LEU A 147 -28.59 -19.68 8.24
N GLY A 148 -28.66 -19.25 6.99
CA GLY A 148 -29.68 -19.73 6.07
C GLY A 148 -30.20 -18.66 5.12
N VAL A 149 -31.28 -19.00 4.44
CA VAL A 149 -31.92 -18.14 3.45
C VAL A 149 -33.14 -17.47 4.08
N LYS A 150 -33.17 -16.14 4.04
CA LYS A 150 -34.25 -15.29 4.57
C LYS A 150 -34.92 -14.55 3.41
N LYS A 151 -36.22 -14.31 3.50
CA LYS A 151 -37.00 -13.65 2.44
C LYS A 151 -37.49 -12.29 2.93
N LEU A 152 -36.90 -11.22 2.40
CA LEU A 152 -37.30 -9.85 2.68
C LEU A 152 -38.32 -9.41 1.64
N THR A 153 -39.46 -8.93 2.09
CA THR A 153 -40.59 -8.52 1.24
C THR A 153 -40.86 -7.05 1.43
N TYR A 154 -40.90 -6.33 0.31
CA TYR A 154 -41.27 -4.93 0.21
C TYR A 154 -42.73 -4.86 -0.17
N THR A 155 -43.51 -4.05 0.54
CA THR A 155 -44.91 -3.79 0.21
C THR A 155 -45.13 -2.29 0.20
N VAL A 156 -45.75 -1.79 -0.86
CA VAL A 156 -46.12 -0.38 -0.99
C VAL A 156 -47.61 -0.29 -1.33
N THR A 157 -48.25 0.75 -0.79
CA THR A 157 -49.63 1.12 -1.10
C THR A 157 -49.62 2.56 -1.60
N ASP A 158 -50.23 2.80 -2.75
CA ASP A 158 -50.38 4.14 -3.32
C ASP A 158 -51.50 4.94 -2.58
N SER A 159 -51.79 6.15 -3.05
CA SER A 159 -52.83 7.00 -2.48
C SER A 159 -54.26 6.56 -2.82
N ALA A 160 -54.44 5.79 -3.88
CA ALA A 160 -55.72 5.24 -4.36
C ALA A 160 -56.10 3.90 -3.70
N GLY A 161 -55.16 3.26 -3.01
CA GLY A 161 -55.31 1.98 -2.33
C GLY A 161 -54.79 0.77 -3.09
N ASN A 162 -54.10 0.94 -4.24
CA ASN A 162 -53.46 -0.19 -4.93
C ASN A 162 -52.18 -0.61 -4.22
N THR A 163 -52.00 -1.93 -4.13
CA THR A 163 -50.85 -2.54 -3.45
C THR A 163 -49.96 -3.31 -4.43
N ALA A 164 -48.65 -3.22 -4.21
CA ALA A 164 -47.66 -4.05 -4.87
C ALA A 164 -46.68 -4.60 -3.85
N SER A 165 -46.25 -5.85 -4.06
CA SER A 165 -45.25 -6.51 -3.21
C SER A 165 -44.21 -7.21 -4.06
N GLU A 166 -42.94 -7.09 -3.66
CA GLU A 166 -41.80 -7.77 -4.28
C GLU A 166 -40.87 -8.30 -3.19
N SER A 167 -40.19 -9.41 -3.46
CA SER A 167 -39.32 -10.06 -2.47
C SER A 167 -37.91 -10.29 -2.98
N ILE A 168 -36.94 -10.11 -2.08
CA ILE A 168 -35.56 -10.52 -2.29
C ILE A 168 -35.15 -11.63 -1.33
N THR A 169 -34.12 -12.35 -1.75
CA THR A 169 -33.54 -13.45 -0.97
C THR A 169 -32.24 -12.98 -0.33
N ILE A 170 -32.12 -13.14 0.99
CA ILE A 170 -30.92 -12.81 1.75
C ILE A 170 -30.31 -14.12 2.25
N ARG A 171 -29.09 -14.44 1.82
CA ARG A 171 -28.34 -15.60 2.31
C ARG A 171 -27.37 -15.13 3.40
N VAL A 172 -27.61 -15.57 4.64
CA VAL A 172 -26.73 -15.30 5.78
C VAL A 172 -25.66 -16.38 5.84
N VAL A 173 -24.39 -15.97 5.75
CA VAL A 173 -23.21 -16.84 5.82
C VAL A 173 -22.35 -16.50 7.04
N GLU A 174 -21.54 -17.47 7.47
CA GLU A 174 -20.62 -17.30 8.60
C GLU A 174 -19.46 -16.38 8.23
N SER A 175 -19.07 -15.47 9.14
CA SER A 175 -17.96 -14.54 8.87
C SER A 175 -16.63 -15.28 8.91
N THR A 176 -16.04 -15.49 7.73
CA THR A 176 -14.74 -16.15 7.58
C THR A 176 -13.58 -15.23 8.02
N SER A 177 -13.85 -13.93 8.18
CA SER A 177 -12.85 -12.90 8.48
C SER A 177 -12.20 -13.06 9.86
N ASN A 178 -13.00 -13.38 10.90
CA ASN A 178 -12.53 -13.49 12.28
C ASN A 178 -11.64 -14.72 12.52
N GLN A 179 -11.99 -15.86 11.91
CA GLN A 179 -11.17 -17.08 11.97
C GLN A 179 -9.84 -16.89 11.23
N LEU A 180 -9.85 -16.17 10.11
CA LEU A 180 -8.63 -15.82 9.37
C LEU A 180 -7.68 -14.94 10.20
N GLN A 181 -8.20 -13.96 10.92
CA GLN A 181 -7.37 -13.11 11.79
C GLN A 181 -6.77 -13.88 12.96
N LEU A 182 -7.53 -14.76 13.61
CA LEU A 182 -7.03 -15.59 14.71
C LEU A 182 -5.92 -16.54 14.27
N THR A 183 -6.07 -17.18 13.10
CA THR A 183 -5.01 -18.06 12.55
C THR A 183 -3.75 -17.28 12.17
N GLN A 184 -3.89 -16.08 11.60
CA GLN A 184 -2.76 -15.19 11.31
C GLN A 184 -2.00 -14.76 12.57
N ILE A 185 -2.73 -14.36 13.63
CA ILE A 185 -2.15 -14.01 14.93
C ILE A 185 -1.40 -15.22 15.51
N GLY A 186 -2.00 -16.42 15.45
CA GLY A 186 -1.36 -17.66 15.89
C GLY A 186 -0.02 -17.93 15.18
N ILE A 187 0.02 -17.81 13.86
CA ILE A 187 1.25 -17.98 13.07
C ILE A 187 2.31 -16.95 13.45
N ILE A 188 1.93 -15.68 13.62
CA ILE A 188 2.85 -14.60 14.02
C ILE A 188 3.47 -14.88 15.39
N VAL A 189 2.66 -15.31 16.37
CA VAL A 189 3.14 -15.66 17.71
C VAL A 189 4.14 -16.81 17.65
N VAL A 190 3.84 -17.87 16.90
CA VAL A 190 4.75 -19.01 16.73
C VAL A 190 6.07 -18.58 16.07
N LEU A 191 6.02 -17.79 15.00
CA LEU A 191 7.22 -17.27 14.34
C LEU A 191 8.06 -16.41 15.28
N PHE A 192 7.42 -15.54 16.08
CA PHE A 192 8.10 -14.71 17.06
C PHE A 192 8.76 -15.55 18.16
N SER A 193 8.07 -16.57 18.68
CA SER A 193 8.63 -17.51 19.67
C SER A 193 9.83 -18.27 19.11
N VAL A 194 9.78 -18.73 17.86
CA VAL A 194 10.92 -19.40 17.20
C VAL A 194 12.10 -18.45 17.05
N ILE A 195 11.88 -17.22 16.59
CA ILE A 195 12.93 -16.19 16.48
C ILE A 195 13.53 -15.88 17.86
N PHE A 196 12.71 -15.75 18.90
CA PHE A 196 13.14 -15.51 20.27
C PHE A 196 14.04 -16.64 20.78
N LEU A 197 13.64 -17.89 20.59
CA LEU A 197 14.44 -19.07 20.95
C LEU A 197 15.77 -19.12 20.17
N ILE A 198 15.75 -18.76 18.88
CA ILE A 198 16.96 -18.66 18.05
C ILE A 198 17.95 -17.63 18.62
N VAL A 199 17.45 -16.43 18.98
CA VAL A 199 18.29 -15.36 19.53
C VAL A 199 18.86 -15.75 20.89
N GLN A 200 18.04 -16.36 21.75
CA GLN A 200 18.45 -16.93 23.03
C GLN A 200 19.58 -17.95 22.85
N TYR A 201 19.38 -18.95 21.98
CA TYR A 201 20.37 -19.97 21.68
C TYR A 201 21.70 -19.38 21.19
N ARG A 202 21.64 -18.37 20.30
CA ARG A 202 22.86 -17.67 19.83
C ARG A 202 23.61 -16.96 20.96
N LYS A 203 22.89 -16.31 21.89
CA LYS A 203 23.50 -15.63 23.04
C LYS A 203 24.18 -16.63 23.98
N VAL A 204 23.53 -17.76 24.25
CA VAL A 204 24.08 -18.84 25.10
C VAL A 204 25.38 -19.37 24.50
N LEU A 205 25.40 -19.71 23.20
CA LEU A 205 26.63 -20.17 22.52
C LEU A 205 27.76 -19.13 22.54
N ALA A 206 27.44 -17.84 22.43
CA ALA A 206 28.44 -16.78 22.49
C ALA A 206 29.05 -16.64 23.89
N LEU A 207 28.22 -16.77 24.94
CA LEU A 207 28.66 -16.79 26.33
C LEU A 207 29.51 -18.02 26.63
N GLU A 208 29.08 -19.19 26.17
CA GLU A 208 29.81 -20.45 26.31
C GLU A 208 31.21 -20.36 25.70
N LYS A 209 31.34 -19.88 24.45
CA LYS A 209 32.65 -19.66 23.81
C LYS A 209 33.53 -18.67 24.57
N ARG A 210 32.94 -17.68 25.23
CA ARG A 210 33.68 -16.69 26.01
C ARG A 210 34.15 -17.26 27.34
N ILE A 211 33.31 -18.02 28.04
CA ILE A 211 33.62 -18.65 29.34
C ILE A 211 34.60 -19.81 29.15
N GLY A 212 34.43 -20.62 28.09
CA GLY A 212 35.28 -21.76 27.78
C GLY A 212 36.76 -21.39 27.59
N LYS A 213 37.06 -20.13 27.23
CA LYS A 213 38.45 -19.62 27.16
C LYS A 213 39.14 -19.54 28.54
N TYR A 214 38.37 -19.55 29.63
CA TYR A 214 38.85 -19.39 31.01
C TYR A 214 38.53 -20.60 31.90
N ALA A 215 37.94 -21.67 31.35
CA ALA A 215 37.62 -22.89 32.09
C ALA A 215 38.87 -23.79 32.24
N LEU A 216 39.03 -24.43 33.41
CA LEU A 216 40.14 -25.35 33.71
C LEU A 216 40.15 -26.58 32.80
N GLU A 217 38.97 -27.13 32.54
CA GLU A 217 38.71 -28.08 31.46
C GLU A 217 37.74 -27.39 30.49
N PRO A 218 38.22 -26.81 29.39
CA PRO A 218 37.31 -26.34 28.36
C PRO A 218 36.51 -27.55 27.87
N LEU A 219 35.18 -27.44 27.89
CA LEU A 219 34.32 -28.27 27.03
C LEU A 219 34.73 -27.94 25.59
N VAL A 220 35.75 -28.62 25.05
CA VAL A 220 36.24 -28.42 23.69
C VAL A 220 35.25 -29.05 22.72
N ASP A 221 34.02 -28.55 22.70
CA ASP A 221 33.12 -28.83 21.61
C ASP A 221 33.49 -27.90 20.44
N ASN A 222 34.37 -28.40 19.56
CA ASN A 222 34.64 -27.78 18.28
C ASN A 222 33.48 -27.98 17.28
N SER A 223 32.33 -28.53 17.71
CA SER A 223 31.17 -28.63 16.85
C SER A 223 30.73 -27.23 16.42
N LYS A 224 30.62 -27.09 15.10
CA LYS A 224 30.06 -25.89 14.51
C LYS A 224 28.62 -25.74 14.98
N SER A 225 28.27 -24.53 15.43
CA SER A 225 26.88 -24.18 15.75
C SER A 225 25.96 -24.56 14.58
N LEU A 226 24.70 -24.88 14.86
CA LEU A 226 23.67 -25.06 13.82
C LEU A 226 23.67 -23.89 12.83
N PHE A 227 23.88 -22.66 13.30
CA PHE A 227 24.01 -21.47 12.45
C PHE A 227 25.25 -21.49 11.57
N ASP A 228 26.40 -21.89 12.11
CA ASP A 228 27.63 -22.01 11.34
C ASP A 228 27.47 -23.08 10.25
N LYS A 229 26.80 -24.20 10.55
CA LYS A 229 26.45 -25.24 9.57
C LYS A 229 25.48 -24.73 8.49
N LEU A 230 24.46 -23.98 8.87
CA LEU A 230 23.51 -23.37 7.92
C LEU A 230 24.19 -22.32 7.03
N LEU A 231 25.05 -21.47 7.60
CA LEU A 231 25.85 -20.50 6.86
C LEU A 231 26.81 -21.21 5.90
N ASP A 232 27.51 -22.26 6.34
CA ASP A 232 28.38 -23.07 5.48
C ASP A 232 27.60 -23.63 4.27
N LYS A 233 26.39 -24.17 4.50
CA LYS A 233 25.49 -24.63 3.42
C LYS A 233 25.06 -23.48 2.50
N TYR A 234 24.67 -22.34 3.05
CA TYR A 234 24.32 -21.15 2.28
C TYR A 234 25.45 -20.71 1.37
N PHE A 235 26.68 -20.60 1.89
CA PHE A 235 27.85 -20.21 1.10
C PHE A 235 28.21 -21.24 0.03
N LEU A 236 27.97 -22.53 0.28
CA LEU A 236 28.11 -23.57 -0.74
C LEU A 236 27.10 -23.37 -1.89
N VAL A 237 25.84 -23.05 -1.57
CA VAL A 237 24.81 -22.71 -2.58
C VAL A 237 25.22 -21.47 -3.37
N VAL A 238 25.67 -20.41 -2.69
CA VAL A 238 26.20 -19.19 -3.33
C VAL A 238 27.32 -19.53 -4.31
N LYS A 239 28.27 -20.40 -3.93
CA LYS A 239 29.38 -20.81 -4.81
C LYS A 239 28.90 -21.60 -6.03
N ARG A 240 27.96 -22.53 -5.86
CA ARG A 240 27.36 -23.29 -6.97
C ARG A 240 26.62 -22.36 -7.93
N PHE A 241 25.81 -21.45 -7.39
CA PHE A 241 25.05 -20.49 -8.18
C PHE A 241 25.97 -19.51 -8.92
N ALA A 242 27.06 -19.06 -8.29
CA ALA A 242 28.09 -18.25 -8.93
C ALA A 242 28.70 -18.94 -10.15
N ASN A 243 29.02 -20.24 -10.07
CA ASN A 243 29.57 -20.98 -11.20
C ASN A 243 28.58 -21.06 -12.37
N THR A 244 27.27 -21.18 -12.09
CA THR A 244 26.24 -21.14 -13.13
C THR A 244 26.15 -19.75 -13.77
N LEU A 245 26.15 -18.68 -12.96
CA LEU A 245 26.05 -17.30 -13.42
C LEU A 245 27.27 -16.82 -14.21
N LYS A 246 28.46 -17.38 -13.96
CA LYS A 246 29.68 -17.11 -14.74
C LYS A 246 29.54 -17.39 -16.23
N LYS A 247 28.57 -18.24 -16.64
CA LYS A 247 28.29 -18.50 -18.06
C LYS A 247 27.76 -17.27 -18.81
N SER A 248 27.18 -16.30 -18.10
CA SER A 248 26.64 -15.07 -18.72
C SER A 248 27.66 -13.94 -18.72
N VAL A 249 28.03 -13.45 -19.92
CA VAL A 249 28.96 -12.32 -20.10
C VAL A 249 28.42 -11.06 -19.41
N PHE A 250 27.12 -10.80 -19.50
CA PHE A 250 26.50 -9.63 -18.87
C PHE A 250 26.69 -9.63 -17.34
N VAL A 251 26.42 -10.77 -16.69
CA VAL A 251 26.53 -10.91 -15.24
C VAL A 251 27.99 -10.81 -14.79
N THR A 252 28.92 -11.39 -15.54
CA THR A 252 30.36 -11.28 -15.21
C THR A 252 30.84 -9.83 -15.25
N ASN A 253 30.46 -9.07 -16.27
CA ASN A 253 30.80 -7.64 -16.37
C ASN A 253 30.21 -6.82 -15.20
N TYR A 254 28.96 -7.10 -14.82
CA TYR A 254 28.34 -6.44 -13.67
C TYR A 254 29.03 -6.82 -12.34
N ALA A 255 29.41 -8.09 -12.18
CA ALA A 255 30.06 -8.62 -10.98
C ALA A 255 31.44 -7.97 -10.70
N ARG A 256 32.17 -7.53 -11.73
CA ARG A 256 33.48 -6.87 -11.56
C ARG A 256 33.43 -5.64 -10.65
N LYS A 257 32.30 -4.92 -10.65
CA LYS A 257 32.09 -3.76 -9.75
C LYS A 257 32.18 -4.12 -8.27
N TYR A 258 31.98 -5.39 -7.94
CA TYR A 258 31.97 -5.94 -6.59
C TYR A 258 33.28 -6.63 -6.18
N ASP A 259 34.25 -6.78 -7.10
CA ASP A 259 35.55 -7.40 -6.78
C ASP A 259 36.30 -6.64 -5.68
N LYS A 260 36.12 -5.31 -5.60
CA LYS A 260 36.68 -4.49 -4.51
C LYS A 260 36.24 -4.90 -3.11
N TYR A 261 35.10 -5.58 -2.98
CA TYR A 261 34.58 -6.08 -1.71
C TYR A 261 35.09 -7.48 -1.37
N ALA A 262 35.66 -8.20 -2.35
CA ALA A 262 36.13 -9.56 -2.17
C ALA A 262 37.29 -9.60 -1.16
N GLY A 263 37.23 -10.56 -0.25
CA GLY A 263 38.22 -10.75 0.82
C GLY A 263 38.24 -9.68 1.92
N THR A 264 37.62 -8.52 1.71
CA THR A 264 37.58 -7.41 2.68
C THR A 264 36.31 -7.42 3.53
N VAL A 265 35.15 -7.45 2.88
CA VAL A 265 33.83 -7.41 3.56
C VAL A 265 33.48 -8.76 4.19
N ASN A 266 33.76 -9.85 3.46
CA ASN A 266 33.55 -11.21 3.95
C ASN A 266 34.67 -12.12 3.44
N LYS A 267 35.45 -12.70 4.36
CA LYS A 267 36.57 -13.61 4.02
C LYS A 267 36.14 -14.82 3.18
N ARG A 268 34.85 -15.21 3.22
CA ARG A 268 34.30 -16.33 2.44
C ARG A 268 34.00 -15.96 0.99
N TYR A 269 33.85 -14.67 0.67
CA TYR A 269 33.63 -14.19 -0.69
C TYR A 269 34.96 -13.78 -1.33
N LYS A 270 35.46 -14.64 -2.22
CA LYS A 270 36.74 -14.45 -2.93
C LYS A 270 36.63 -13.68 -4.24
N GLU A 271 35.42 -13.52 -4.76
CA GLU A 271 35.16 -12.93 -6.07
C GLU A 271 33.85 -12.11 -6.02
N GLY A 272 33.75 -11.08 -6.85
CA GLY A 272 32.55 -10.25 -7.02
C GLY A 272 31.31 -11.05 -7.41
N MET A 273 31.50 -12.18 -8.13
CA MET A 273 30.40 -13.06 -8.52
C MET A 273 29.67 -13.67 -7.30
N HIS A 274 30.36 -13.92 -6.19
CA HIS A 274 29.73 -14.42 -4.97
C HIS A 274 28.77 -13.40 -4.36
N PHE A 275 29.09 -12.10 -4.47
CA PHE A 275 28.21 -11.03 -4.03
C PHE A 275 26.94 -10.98 -4.88
N ILE A 276 27.06 -11.04 -6.21
CA ILE A 276 25.90 -11.05 -7.12
C ILE A 276 25.00 -12.27 -6.87
N SER A 277 25.61 -13.44 -6.71
CA SER A 277 24.90 -14.69 -6.42
C SER A 277 24.14 -14.60 -5.11
N SER A 278 24.78 -14.06 -4.07
CA SER A 278 24.14 -13.78 -2.78
C SER A 278 22.97 -12.80 -2.92
N LYS A 279 23.10 -11.73 -3.71
CA LYS A 279 22.02 -10.76 -3.93
C LYS A 279 20.79 -11.39 -4.56
N LEU A 280 20.98 -12.22 -5.58
CA LEU A 280 19.89 -12.92 -6.25
C LEU A 280 19.20 -13.94 -5.34
N LEU A 281 19.96 -14.72 -4.57
CA LEU A 281 19.39 -15.66 -3.61
C LEU A 281 18.59 -14.96 -2.51
N ILE A 282 19.09 -13.83 -1.99
CA ILE A 282 18.36 -13.01 -1.01
C ILE A 282 17.09 -12.43 -1.66
N SER A 283 17.17 -11.94 -2.90
CA SER A 283 16.01 -11.43 -3.65
C SER A 283 14.92 -12.50 -3.83
N PHE A 284 15.28 -13.72 -4.23
CA PHE A 284 14.33 -14.83 -4.32
C PHE A 284 13.73 -15.22 -2.97
N PHE A 285 14.53 -15.16 -1.90
CA PHE A 285 14.02 -15.40 -0.55
C PHE A 285 12.97 -14.36 -0.13
N PHE A 286 13.19 -13.07 -0.40
CA PHE A 286 12.19 -12.03 -0.13
C PHE A 286 10.89 -12.23 -0.92
N VAL A 287 10.99 -12.66 -2.19
CA VAL A 287 9.80 -13.02 -2.99
C VAL A 287 9.07 -14.20 -2.38
N LEU A 288 9.78 -15.25 -1.95
CA LEU A 288 9.18 -16.42 -1.31
C LEU A 288 8.43 -16.03 -0.03
N VAL A 289 9.02 -15.15 0.80
CA VAL A 289 8.36 -14.62 2.01
C VAL A 289 7.10 -13.82 1.65
N ALA A 290 7.14 -12.99 0.60
CA ALA A 290 5.98 -12.23 0.15
C ALA A 290 4.85 -13.14 -0.35
N VAL A 291 5.19 -14.18 -1.13
CA VAL A 291 4.23 -15.19 -1.60
C VAL A 291 3.60 -15.90 -0.41
N PHE A 292 4.41 -16.39 0.54
CA PHE A 292 3.91 -17.04 1.74
C PHE A 292 2.95 -16.14 2.54
N ALA A 293 3.33 -14.88 2.76
CA ALA A 293 2.50 -13.91 3.47
C ALA A 293 1.14 -13.66 2.79
N LYS A 294 1.12 -13.56 1.45
CA LYS A 294 -0.13 -13.37 0.68
C LYS A 294 -0.98 -14.63 0.60
N THR A 295 -0.36 -15.81 0.53
CA THR A 295 -1.07 -17.09 0.63
C THR A 295 -1.80 -17.22 1.97
N LEU A 296 -1.20 -16.76 3.08
CA LEU A 296 -1.88 -16.71 4.38
C LEU A 296 -3.05 -15.71 4.44
N GLN A 297 -3.12 -14.77 3.50
CA GLN A 297 -4.23 -13.82 3.36
C GLN A 297 -5.27 -14.29 2.32
N TYR A 298 -5.08 -15.46 1.70
CA TYR A 298 -5.90 -15.95 0.58
C TYR A 298 -5.97 -14.97 -0.60
N GLN A 299 -4.92 -14.16 -0.78
CA GLN A 299 -4.81 -13.19 -1.87
C GLN A 299 -3.71 -13.63 -2.85
N VAL A 300 -3.93 -13.32 -4.14
CA VAL A 300 -2.91 -13.49 -5.17
C VAL A 300 -2.00 -12.27 -5.18
N LEU A 301 -0.69 -12.48 -5.36
CA LEU A 301 0.24 -11.37 -5.54
C LEU A 301 -0.09 -10.62 -6.83
N THR A 302 -0.30 -9.31 -6.71
CA THR A 302 -0.32 -8.44 -7.89
C THR A 302 1.11 -8.25 -8.43
N PHE A 303 1.23 -7.85 -9.70
CA PHE A 303 2.54 -7.64 -10.34
C PHE A 303 3.42 -6.65 -9.55
N TYR A 304 2.84 -5.56 -9.06
CA TYR A 304 3.57 -4.55 -8.29
C TYR A 304 4.07 -5.09 -6.94
N GLU A 305 3.26 -5.89 -6.26
CA GLU A 305 3.62 -6.54 -5.00
C GLU A 305 4.72 -7.61 -5.16
N LEU A 306 4.92 -8.14 -6.37
CA LEU A 306 6.04 -9.04 -6.69
C LEU A 306 7.34 -8.27 -6.93
N MET A 307 7.26 -7.12 -7.61
CA MET A 307 8.42 -6.31 -7.96
C MET A 307 9.10 -5.68 -6.73
N VAL A 308 8.31 -5.22 -5.76
CA VAL A 308 8.83 -4.59 -4.54
C VAL A 308 9.81 -5.49 -3.75
N PRO A 309 9.46 -6.72 -3.33
CA PRO A 309 10.38 -7.60 -2.59
C PRO A 309 11.57 -8.06 -3.44
N LEU A 310 11.37 -8.26 -4.75
CA LEU A 310 12.44 -8.60 -5.68
C LEU A 310 13.51 -7.50 -5.72
N LEU A 311 13.11 -6.25 -5.95
CA LEU A 311 13.99 -5.09 -6.00
C LEU A 311 14.63 -4.82 -4.63
N PHE A 312 13.82 -4.85 -3.57
CA PHE A 312 14.30 -4.61 -2.21
C PHE A 312 15.36 -5.64 -1.80
N GLY A 313 15.09 -6.94 -2.01
CA GLY A 313 16.03 -8.01 -1.69
C GLY A 313 17.30 -7.96 -2.54
N PHE A 314 17.22 -7.46 -3.77
CA PHE A 314 18.40 -7.25 -4.60
C PHE A 314 19.22 -6.03 -4.16
N MET A 315 18.60 -4.90 -3.80
CA MET A 315 19.31 -3.66 -3.45
C MET A 315 19.80 -3.61 -2.00
N MET A 316 19.11 -4.25 -1.06
CA MET A 316 19.42 -4.20 0.37
C MET A 316 20.87 -4.61 0.70
N PRO A 317 21.45 -5.68 0.12
CA PRO A 317 22.83 -6.06 0.41
C PRO A 317 23.87 -5.01 -0.02
N ASP A 318 23.59 -4.18 -1.03
CA ASP A 318 24.53 -3.16 -1.50
C ASP A 318 24.85 -2.14 -0.41
N ILE A 319 23.83 -1.72 0.34
CA ILE A 319 23.98 -0.77 1.45
C ILE A 319 24.91 -1.37 2.51
N LEU A 320 24.72 -2.65 2.84
CA LEU A 320 25.55 -3.36 3.82
C LEU A 320 27.00 -3.51 3.34
N TYR A 321 27.22 -3.89 2.08
CA TYR A 321 28.56 -4.04 1.51
C TYR A 321 29.31 -2.72 1.44
N ILE A 322 28.64 -1.65 1.00
CA ILE A 322 29.21 -0.30 0.96
C ILE A 322 29.57 0.17 2.37
N TYR A 323 28.67 0.00 3.34
CA TYR A 323 28.91 0.40 4.73
C TYR A 323 30.10 -0.34 5.33
N GLN A 324 30.14 -1.67 5.20
CA GLN A 324 31.23 -2.50 5.73
C GLN A 324 32.57 -2.17 5.07
N TYR A 325 32.59 -2.01 3.75
CA TYR A 325 33.79 -1.63 3.01
C TYR A 325 34.30 -0.24 3.42
N LYS A 326 33.40 0.74 3.56
CA LYS A 326 33.77 2.09 4.01
C LYS A 326 34.35 2.06 5.44
N ARG A 327 33.76 1.26 6.33
CA ARG A 327 34.29 1.06 7.69
C ARG A 327 35.68 0.42 7.66
N TYR A 328 35.85 -0.65 6.88
CA TYR A 328 37.14 -1.33 6.68
C TYR A 328 38.22 -0.37 6.15
N ARG A 329 37.90 0.41 5.10
CA ARG A 329 38.82 1.41 4.54
C ARG A 329 39.21 2.49 5.54
N ASN A 330 38.23 3.02 6.28
CA ASN A 330 38.51 4.02 7.31
C ASN A 330 39.39 3.46 8.45
N GLN A 331 39.21 2.19 8.83
CA GLN A 331 40.09 1.53 9.82
C GLN A 331 41.51 1.43 9.28
N ILE A 332 41.69 0.93 8.04
CA ILE A 332 43.01 0.86 7.40
C ILE A 332 43.68 2.24 7.32
N GLU A 333 42.98 3.29 6.89
CA GLU A 333 43.55 4.64 6.82
C GLU A 333 44.04 5.15 8.20
N ASN A 334 43.25 4.92 9.25
CA ASN A 334 43.59 5.38 10.60
C ASN A 334 44.73 4.57 11.21
N ASP A 335 44.70 3.26 11.04
CA ASP A 335 45.67 2.34 11.64
C ASP A 335 46.98 2.29 10.83
N LEU A 336 46.95 2.66 9.54
CA LEU A 336 48.16 2.82 8.72
C LEU A 336 49.07 3.91 9.30
N LEU A 337 48.53 5.06 9.70
CA LEU A 337 49.33 6.10 10.36
C LEU A 337 50.02 5.56 11.62
N GLN A 338 49.31 4.77 12.44
CA GLN A 338 49.89 4.15 13.63
C GLN A 338 50.99 3.14 13.25
N ALA A 339 50.78 2.32 12.23
CA ALA A 339 51.79 1.38 11.74
C ALA A 339 53.07 2.11 11.28
N ILE A 340 52.93 3.22 10.55
CA ILE A 340 54.06 4.04 10.10
C ILE A 340 54.80 4.66 11.29
N ILE A 341 54.10 5.14 12.32
CA ILE A 341 54.72 5.67 13.55
C ILE A 341 55.55 4.60 14.26
N ILE A 342 54.99 3.39 14.44
CA ILE A 342 55.67 2.25 15.07
C ILE A 342 56.93 1.89 14.27
N MET A 343 56.82 1.81 12.94
CA MET A 343 57.96 1.55 12.07
C MET A 343 59.02 2.66 12.14
N ASN A 344 58.63 3.93 12.13
CA ASN A 344 59.57 5.05 12.21
C ASN A 344 60.34 5.03 13.54
N ASN A 345 59.67 4.74 14.65
CA ASN A 345 60.31 4.58 15.95
C ASN A 345 61.24 3.35 15.99
N ALA A 346 60.85 2.23 15.37
CA ALA A 346 61.70 1.07 15.20
C ALA A 346 62.98 1.42 14.40
N PHE A 347 62.87 2.16 13.29
CA PHE A 347 64.01 2.59 12.50
C PHE A 347 64.93 3.55 13.26
N LYS A 348 64.38 4.51 14.01
CA LYS A 348 65.17 5.39 14.89
C LYS A 348 65.94 4.61 15.95
N SER A 349 65.43 3.46 16.39
CA SER A 349 66.13 2.55 17.31
C SER A 349 67.13 1.59 16.62
N GLY A 350 67.34 1.72 15.31
CA GLY A 350 68.27 0.89 14.53
C GLY A 350 67.71 -0.46 14.09
N ARG A 351 66.41 -0.73 14.25
CA ARG A 351 65.79 -1.97 13.78
C ARG A 351 65.72 -2.02 12.26
N SER A 352 65.81 -3.23 11.70
CA SER A 352 65.60 -3.50 10.28
C SER A 352 64.11 -3.37 9.87
N ILE A 353 63.85 -3.26 8.56
CA ILE A 353 62.49 -3.26 7.98
C ILE A 353 61.69 -4.49 8.41
N THR A 354 62.33 -5.67 8.38
CA THR A 354 61.70 -6.92 8.79
C THR A 354 61.28 -6.90 10.26
N GLN A 355 62.15 -6.42 11.16
CA GLN A 355 61.84 -6.27 12.59
C GLN A 355 60.76 -5.22 12.83
N ALA A 356 60.77 -4.11 12.08
CA ALA A 356 59.75 -3.08 12.16
C ALA A 356 58.36 -3.60 11.72
N ILE A 357 58.30 -4.37 10.63
CA ILE A 357 57.06 -5.04 10.18
C ILE A 357 56.56 -6.01 11.25
N HIS A 358 57.45 -6.81 11.84
CA HIS A 358 57.07 -7.74 12.91
C HIS A 358 56.49 -7.00 14.13
N LEU A 359 57.12 -5.91 14.55
CA LEU A 359 56.65 -5.10 15.68
C LEU A 359 55.21 -4.59 15.46
N VAL A 360 54.88 -4.16 14.24
CA VAL A 360 53.50 -3.76 13.89
C VAL A 360 52.51 -4.91 14.06
N THR A 361 52.90 -6.16 13.76
CA THR A 361 52.01 -7.32 13.93
C THR A 361 51.76 -7.70 15.39
N GLU A 362 52.65 -7.30 16.30
CA GLU A 362 52.52 -7.53 17.73
C GLU A 362 51.74 -6.42 18.44
N GLU A 363 51.93 -5.16 18.01
CA GLU A 363 51.35 -4.00 18.69
C GLU A 363 49.97 -3.58 18.15
N LEU A 364 49.70 -3.80 16.86
CA LEU A 364 48.41 -3.42 16.26
C LEU A 364 47.44 -4.59 16.19
N THR A 365 46.15 -4.24 16.16
CA THR A 365 45.05 -5.18 15.90
C THR A 365 44.24 -4.71 14.69
N GLY A 366 43.29 -5.53 14.24
CA GLY A 366 42.39 -5.15 13.16
C GLY A 366 42.94 -5.36 11.73
N PRO A 367 42.30 -4.73 10.72
CA PRO A 367 42.59 -4.99 9.32
C PRO A 367 44.02 -4.73 8.89
N ILE A 368 44.65 -3.66 9.38
CA ILE A 368 46.03 -3.33 9.00
C ILE A 368 47.01 -4.38 9.53
N CYS A 369 46.80 -4.87 10.76
CA CYS A 369 47.63 -5.90 11.36
C CYS A 369 47.61 -7.18 10.52
N GLU A 370 46.44 -7.57 9.99
CA GLU A 370 46.34 -8.72 9.09
C GLU A 370 47.10 -8.53 7.76
N GLU A 371 47.17 -7.31 7.24
CA GLU A 371 47.99 -6.99 6.06
C GLU A 371 49.49 -7.02 6.37
N PHE A 372 49.91 -6.52 7.53
CA PHE A 372 51.30 -6.62 8.00
C PHE A 372 51.69 -8.06 8.34
N LYS A 373 50.77 -8.90 8.85
CA LYS A 373 50.99 -10.35 9.01
C LYS A 373 51.24 -11.04 7.68
N LYS A 374 50.49 -10.67 6.63
CA LYS A 374 50.77 -11.17 5.26
C LYS A 374 52.15 -10.74 4.80
N MET A 375 52.54 -9.48 5.02
CA MET A 375 53.89 -9.01 4.66
C MET A 375 54.98 -9.79 5.42
N SER A 376 54.83 -9.96 6.73
CA SER A 376 55.76 -10.73 7.57
C SER A 376 55.92 -12.17 7.07
N LEU A 377 54.80 -12.82 6.71
CA LEU A 377 54.76 -14.17 6.16
C LEU A 377 55.34 -14.25 4.73
N GLU A 378 55.14 -13.23 3.89
CA GLU A 378 55.77 -13.18 2.56
C GLU A 378 57.31 -13.04 2.69
N ILE A 379 57.78 -12.23 3.65
CA ILE A 379 59.22 -12.08 3.94
C ILE A 379 59.81 -13.39 4.48
N SER A 380 59.12 -14.08 5.39
CA SER A 380 59.60 -15.36 5.93
C SER A 380 59.69 -16.47 4.88
N PHE A 381 58.88 -16.38 3.82
CA PHE A 381 58.99 -17.24 2.63
C PHE A 381 60.03 -16.77 1.60
N GLY A 382 60.82 -15.74 1.91
CA GLY A 382 61.94 -15.29 1.09
C GLY A 382 61.59 -14.32 -0.03
N LEU A 383 60.39 -13.72 -0.04
CA LEU A 383 60.09 -12.65 -1.00
C LEU A 383 60.92 -11.40 -0.67
N SER A 384 61.38 -10.69 -1.71
CA SER A 384 62.09 -9.43 -1.54
C SER A 384 61.18 -8.34 -0.96
N ILE A 385 61.77 -7.45 -0.16
CA ILE A 385 61.07 -6.32 0.47
C ILE A 385 60.30 -5.51 -0.59
N ASP A 386 60.91 -5.23 -1.74
CA ASP A 386 60.30 -4.46 -2.82
C ASP A 386 59.02 -5.14 -3.34
N MET A 387 59.04 -6.47 -3.51
CA MET A 387 57.87 -7.22 -3.97
C MET A 387 56.77 -7.26 -2.90
N VAL A 388 57.15 -7.39 -1.63
CA VAL A 388 56.21 -7.42 -0.51
C VAL A 388 55.49 -6.06 -0.37
N PHE A 389 56.23 -4.95 -0.40
CA PHE A 389 55.63 -3.60 -0.38
C PHE A 389 54.80 -3.32 -1.64
N LYS A 390 55.23 -3.79 -2.82
CA LYS A 390 54.43 -3.69 -4.05
C LYS A 390 53.08 -4.38 -3.90
N ARG A 391 53.05 -5.63 -3.44
CA ARG A 391 51.79 -6.36 -3.21
C ARG A 391 50.95 -5.71 -2.12
N PHE A 392 51.57 -5.20 -1.06
CA PHE A 392 50.86 -4.45 -0.03
C PHE A 392 50.20 -3.19 -0.60
N SER A 393 50.91 -2.42 -1.42
CA SER A 393 50.38 -1.25 -2.11
C SER A 393 49.22 -1.58 -3.05
N GLU A 394 49.33 -2.65 -3.85
CA GLU A 394 48.27 -3.11 -4.76
C GLU A 394 46.99 -3.55 -4.02
N ARG A 395 47.13 -4.08 -2.80
CA ARG A 395 46.00 -4.46 -1.93
C ARG A 395 45.37 -3.27 -1.23
N ILE A 396 46.20 -2.38 -0.68
CA ILE A 396 45.74 -1.23 0.11
C ILE A 396 45.26 -0.08 -0.76
N GLN A 397 45.83 0.14 -1.95
CA GLN A 397 45.43 1.20 -2.89
C GLN A 397 45.24 2.56 -2.19
N LEU A 398 46.26 2.96 -1.42
CA LEU A 398 46.39 4.30 -0.86
C LEU A 398 47.58 4.97 -1.53
N GLU A 399 47.42 6.25 -1.85
CA GLU A 399 48.43 7.05 -2.56
C GLU A 399 49.73 7.12 -1.76
N GLU A 400 49.63 7.32 -0.44
CA GLU A 400 50.78 7.39 0.46
C GLU A 400 51.56 6.07 0.51
N VAL A 401 50.86 4.93 0.47
CA VAL A 401 51.49 3.60 0.43
C VAL A 401 52.15 3.33 -0.93
N THR A 402 51.57 3.85 -2.00
CA THR A 402 52.13 3.75 -3.35
C THR A 402 53.44 4.53 -3.43
N TYR A 403 53.44 5.76 -2.92
CA TYR A 403 54.65 6.58 -2.81
C TYR A 403 55.72 5.95 -1.90
N LEU A 404 55.31 5.40 -0.74
CA LEU A 404 56.17 4.67 0.18
C LEU A 404 56.90 3.52 -0.53
N THR A 405 56.15 2.72 -1.29
CA THR A 405 56.66 1.54 -2.00
C THR A 405 57.66 1.94 -3.10
N ALA A 406 57.35 2.98 -3.87
CA ALA A 406 58.24 3.49 -4.90
C ALA A 406 59.54 4.05 -4.29
N SER A 407 59.43 4.81 -3.21
CA SER A 407 60.57 5.38 -2.48
C SER A 407 61.45 4.28 -1.88
N LEU A 408 60.85 3.27 -1.24
CA LEU A 408 61.57 2.10 -0.71
C LEU A 408 62.32 1.33 -1.79
N SER A 409 61.68 1.10 -2.95
CA SER A 409 62.31 0.39 -4.07
C SER A 409 63.53 1.13 -4.62
N ILE A 410 63.55 2.47 -4.54
CA ILE A 410 64.70 3.29 -4.91
C ILE A 410 65.77 3.20 -3.83
N LEU A 411 65.38 3.40 -2.56
CA LEU A 411 66.31 3.41 -1.43
C LEU A 411 67.03 2.07 -1.22
N ASN A 412 66.34 0.94 -1.41
CA ASN A 412 66.97 -0.38 -1.33
C ASN A 412 68.07 -0.56 -2.38
N LYS A 413 67.96 0.11 -3.53
CA LYS A 413 68.98 0.06 -4.59
C LYS A 413 70.11 1.06 -4.39
N THR A 414 69.83 2.21 -3.77
CA THR A 414 70.79 3.33 -3.63
C THR A 414 71.37 3.50 -2.23
N GLY A 415 70.88 2.75 -1.22
CA GLY A 415 71.36 2.81 0.16
C GLY A 415 70.95 4.06 0.94
N GLY A 416 69.89 4.76 0.53
CA GLY A 416 69.51 6.04 1.14
C GLY A 416 68.83 5.93 2.51
N ASN A 417 68.53 7.08 3.13
CA ASN A 417 68.00 7.15 4.49
C ASN A 417 66.49 6.85 4.55
N ILE A 418 66.14 5.62 4.95
CA ILE A 418 64.76 5.16 5.14
C ILE A 418 63.98 5.95 6.20
N ILE A 419 64.66 6.43 7.25
CA ILE A 419 64.04 7.21 8.34
C ILE A 419 63.45 8.51 7.77
N LYS A 420 64.16 9.19 6.86
CA LYS A 420 63.66 10.42 6.22
C LYS A 420 62.39 10.17 5.40
N VAL A 421 62.33 9.06 4.66
CA VAL A 421 61.15 8.72 3.86
C VAL A 421 59.95 8.39 4.74
N PHE A 422 60.13 7.56 5.77
CA PHE A 422 59.05 7.23 6.69
C PHE A 422 58.57 8.44 7.50
N ALA A 423 59.46 9.35 7.90
CA ALA A 423 59.09 10.60 8.57
C ALA A 423 58.22 11.51 7.68
N SER A 424 58.58 11.65 6.40
CA SER A 424 57.78 12.43 5.44
C SER A 424 56.38 11.84 5.22
N ILE A 425 56.28 10.50 5.20
CA ILE A 425 55.00 9.80 5.04
C ILE A 425 54.14 9.90 6.29
N GLU A 426 54.75 9.81 7.47
CA GLU A 426 54.08 10.06 8.76
C GLU A 426 53.47 11.46 8.78
N GLU A 427 54.24 12.50 8.42
CA GLU A 427 53.78 13.89 8.37
C GLU A 427 52.63 14.08 7.36
N SER A 428 52.73 13.46 6.18
CA SER A 428 51.68 13.50 5.15
C SER A 428 50.38 12.86 5.64
N LEU A 429 50.45 11.65 6.22
CA LEU A 429 49.29 10.94 6.76
C LEU A 429 48.66 11.70 7.93
N PHE A 430 49.47 12.29 8.81
CA PHE A 430 49.00 13.12 9.92
C PHE A 430 48.27 14.37 9.39
N SER A 431 48.87 15.07 8.43
CA SER A 431 48.28 16.27 7.80
C SER A 431 46.95 15.95 7.10
N LYS A 432 46.88 14.83 6.37
CA LYS A 432 45.65 14.35 5.73
C LYS A 432 44.56 14.02 6.77
N LYS A 433 44.93 13.37 7.87
CA LYS A 433 43.99 13.07 8.96
C LYS A 433 43.48 14.35 9.63
N LYS A 434 44.37 15.30 9.91
CA LYS A 434 44.03 16.62 10.46
C LYS A 434 43.05 17.37 9.55
N LEU A 435 43.37 17.48 8.25
CA LEU A 435 42.50 18.10 7.25
C LEU A 435 41.11 17.43 7.18
N LYS A 436 41.05 16.09 7.20
CA LYS A 436 39.79 15.33 7.22
C LYS A 436 38.95 15.66 8.46
N LEU A 437 39.58 15.79 9.62
CA LEU A 437 38.90 16.17 10.87
C LEU A 437 38.41 17.61 10.83
N GLU A 438 39.24 18.56 10.40
CA GLU A 438 38.87 19.97 10.24
C GLU A 438 37.70 20.14 9.26
N MET A 439 37.78 19.51 8.08
CA MET A 439 36.68 19.50 7.11
C MET A 439 35.41 18.87 7.68
N SER A 440 35.53 17.79 8.44
CA SER A 440 34.36 17.16 9.08
C SER A 440 33.70 18.05 10.14
N SER A 441 34.49 18.84 10.86
CA SER A 441 34.03 19.80 11.86
C SER A 441 33.33 20.99 11.19
N LEU A 442 33.99 21.61 10.21
CA LEU A 442 33.46 22.76 9.46
C LEU A 442 32.18 22.41 8.70
N THR A 443 32.08 21.19 8.17
CA THR A 443 30.90 20.76 7.38
C THR A 443 29.78 20.17 8.23
N GLY A 444 29.97 20.06 9.56
CA GLY A 444 28.98 19.48 10.47
C GLY A 444 27.63 20.20 10.45
N SER A 445 27.63 21.52 10.58
CA SER A 445 26.42 22.37 10.52
C SER A 445 25.71 22.25 9.18
N SER A 446 26.47 22.31 8.09
CA SER A 446 26.02 22.12 6.72
C SER A 446 25.35 20.76 6.49
N ARG A 447 25.87 19.67 7.08
CA ARG A 447 25.26 18.34 7.00
C ARG A 447 23.93 18.25 7.72
N LEU A 448 23.79 18.91 8.88
CA LEU A 448 22.53 18.94 9.61
C LEU A 448 21.42 19.62 8.81
N ILE A 449 21.74 20.74 8.15
CA ILE A 449 20.79 21.44 7.26
C ILE A 449 20.34 20.52 6.12
N VAL A 450 21.26 19.79 5.49
CA VAL A 450 20.92 18.80 4.44
C VAL A 450 20.00 17.71 4.97
N TYR A 451 20.28 17.16 6.15
CA TYR A 451 19.43 16.14 6.75
C TYR A 451 18.04 16.67 7.10
N ALA A 452 17.94 17.89 7.63
CA ALA A 452 16.66 18.55 7.88
C ALA A 452 15.87 18.74 6.57
N LEU A 453 16.50 19.29 5.54
CA LEU A 453 15.90 19.51 4.22
C LEU A 453 15.38 18.22 3.57
N ILE A 454 16.15 17.13 3.64
CA ILE A 454 15.72 15.82 3.15
C ILE A 454 14.57 15.26 4.01
N ALA A 455 14.58 15.47 5.33
CA ALA A 455 13.58 14.94 6.25
C ALA A 455 12.22 15.66 6.17
N VAL A 456 12.19 16.97 5.86
CA VAL A 456 10.97 17.80 5.90
C VAL A 456 9.81 17.19 5.09
N PRO A 457 9.96 16.78 3.81
CA PRO A 457 8.85 16.20 3.05
C PRO A 457 8.33 14.88 3.66
N ILE A 458 9.23 14.06 4.20
CA ILE A 458 8.87 12.79 4.83
C ILE A 458 8.09 13.04 6.13
N LEU A 459 8.57 13.97 6.96
CA LEU A 459 7.88 14.39 8.17
C LEU A 459 6.52 15.00 7.85
N PHE A 460 6.41 15.78 6.78
CA PHE A 460 5.15 16.35 6.32
C PHE A 460 4.14 15.26 5.90
N ILE A 461 4.58 14.27 5.11
CA ILE A 461 3.73 13.13 4.73
C ILE A 461 3.28 12.35 5.97
N ALA A 462 4.19 12.08 6.90
CA ALA A 462 3.88 11.38 8.15
C ALA A 462 2.89 12.17 9.02
N PHE A 463 3.10 13.47 9.14
CA PHE A 463 2.24 14.39 9.90
C PHE A 463 0.83 14.44 9.33
N VAL A 464 0.68 14.61 8.00
CA VAL A 464 -0.63 14.59 7.33
C VAL A 464 -1.30 13.23 7.47
N SER A 465 -0.54 12.14 7.36
CA SER A 465 -1.08 10.77 7.53
C SER A 465 -1.56 10.50 8.96
N LEU A 466 -0.94 11.10 9.97
CA LEU A 466 -1.39 11.02 11.37
C LEU A 466 -2.68 11.79 11.62
N ILE A 467 -2.82 12.99 11.02
CA ILE A 467 -4.02 13.82 11.19
C ILE A 467 -5.19 13.26 10.37
N ASN A 468 -4.93 12.81 9.15
CA ASN A 468 -5.94 12.25 8.26
C ASN A 468 -5.39 11.01 7.54
N PRO A 469 -5.68 9.79 8.08
CA PRO A 469 -5.25 8.53 7.47
C PRO A 469 -5.79 8.29 6.06
N THR A 470 -6.89 8.96 5.68
CA THR A 470 -7.53 8.78 4.38
C THR A 470 -7.00 9.73 3.30
N TYR A 471 -6.22 10.75 3.67
CA TYR A 471 -5.77 11.81 2.77
C TYR A 471 -5.00 11.29 1.55
N PHE A 472 -4.13 10.29 1.73
CA PHE A 472 -3.31 9.75 0.66
C PHE A 472 -3.95 8.55 -0.08
N LEU A 473 -5.12 8.05 0.34
CA LEU A 473 -5.78 6.90 -0.31
C LEU A 473 -6.01 7.09 -1.82
N PRO A 474 -6.43 8.27 -2.32
CA PRO A 474 -6.62 8.48 -3.76
C PRO A 474 -5.37 8.25 -4.60
N PHE A 475 -4.17 8.45 -4.04
CA PHE A 475 -2.90 8.18 -4.73
C PHE A 475 -2.65 6.69 -4.97
N PHE A 476 -3.19 5.81 -4.12
CA PHE A 476 -3.01 4.37 -4.23
C PHE A 476 -4.14 3.68 -5.01
N GLN A 477 -5.35 4.23 -4.95
CA GLN A 477 -6.54 3.61 -5.54
C GLN A 477 -6.81 4.06 -6.99
N SER A 478 -6.47 5.31 -7.33
CA SER A 478 -6.73 5.83 -8.68
C SER A 478 -5.51 5.67 -9.59
N PRO A 479 -5.67 5.21 -10.85
CA PRO A 479 -4.58 5.14 -11.82
C PRO A 479 -3.85 6.48 -12.02
N ILE A 480 -4.58 7.60 -12.02
CA ILE A 480 -3.99 8.94 -12.12
C ILE A 480 -3.15 9.28 -10.87
N GLY A 481 -3.60 8.80 -9.71
CA GLY A 481 -2.92 8.95 -8.43
C GLY A 481 -1.56 8.26 -8.42
N VAL A 482 -1.49 7.03 -8.95
CA VAL A 482 -0.23 6.28 -9.04
C VAL A 482 0.76 7.00 -9.97
N VAL A 483 0.32 7.53 -11.11
CA VAL A 483 1.18 8.30 -12.02
C VAL A 483 1.74 9.55 -11.34
N LEU A 484 0.91 10.31 -10.65
CA LEU A 484 1.34 11.49 -9.89
C LEU A 484 2.33 11.12 -8.77
N MET A 485 2.10 10.00 -8.08
CA MET A 485 3.01 9.51 -7.03
C MET A 485 4.40 9.19 -7.59
N VAL A 486 4.47 8.49 -8.73
CA VAL A 486 5.74 8.19 -9.41
C VAL A 486 6.46 9.49 -9.81
N PHE A 487 5.73 10.47 -10.33
CA PHE A 487 6.28 11.78 -10.67
C PHE A 487 6.83 12.52 -9.44
N MET A 488 6.10 12.53 -8.32
CA MET A 488 6.55 13.13 -7.06
C MET A 488 7.81 12.46 -6.52
N ILE A 489 7.89 11.12 -6.55
CA ILE A 489 9.08 10.37 -6.12
C ILE A 489 10.27 10.74 -6.99
N LEU A 490 10.09 10.83 -8.32
CA LEU A 490 11.15 11.18 -9.24
C LEU A 490 11.67 12.61 -8.99
N LEU A 491 10.77 13.58 -8.78
CA LEU A 491 11.12 14.94 -8.45
C LEU A 491 11.85 15.04 -7.10
N TYR A 492 11.42 14.27 -6.10
CA TYR A 492 12.07 14.19 -4.80
C TYR A 492 13.48 13.56 -4.89
N LEU A 493 13.68 12.54 -5.74
CA LEU A 493 15.00 11.97 -6.00
C LEU A 493 15.93 12.98 -6.70
N ILE A 494 15.41 13.76 -7.65
CA ILE A 494 16.14 14.86 -8.29
C ILE A 494 16.53 15.91 -7.24
N TYR A 495 15.59 16.30 -6.38
CA TYR A 495 15.83 17.23 -5.28
C TYR A 495 16.97 16.74 -4.37
N ILE A 496 16.91 15.49 -3.89
CA ILE A 496 17.98 14.89 -3.07
C ILE A 496 19.31 14.90 -3.81
N TYR A 497 19.31 14.57 -5.09
CA TYR A 497 20.52 14.57 -5.92
C TYR A 497 21.16 15.96 -5.98
N PHE A 498 20.38 17.01 -6.27
CA PHE A 498 20.89 18.39 -6.32
C PHE A 498 21.41 18.87 -4.96
N VAL A 499 20.64 18.66 -3.89
CA VAL A 499 21.06 19.03 -2.53
C VAL A 499 22.38 18.34 -2.17
N ARG A 500 22.52 17.04 -2.43
CA ARG A 500 23.77 16.30 -2.18
C ARG A 500 24.91 16.78 -3.08
N LYS A 501 24.64 17.08 -4.35
CA LYS A 501 25.67 17.52 -5.31
C LYS A 501 26.25 18.88 -4.93
N ILE A 502 25.39 19.87 -4.67
CA ILE A 502 25.82 21.24 -4.29
C ILE A 502 26.65 21.19 -3.01
N MET A 503 26.25 20.36 -2.05
CA MET A 503 26.92 20.28 -0.76
C MET A 503 28.21 19.47 -0.79
N LYS A 504 28.33 18.45 -1.68
CA LYS A 504 29.59 17.72 -1.88
C LYS A 504 30.69 18.61 -2.47
N VAL A 505 30.37 19.68 -3.18
CA VAL A 505 31.38 20.63 -3.71
C VAL A 505 31.98 21.50 -2.61
N ARG A 506 31.27 21.67 -1.49
CA ARG A 506 31.75 22.42 -0.31
C ARG A 506 32.42 21.53 0.75
N MET A 507 32.37 20.20 0.62
CA MET A 507 32.94 19.21 1.54
C MET A 507 34.16 18.54 0.91
#